data_AF-A0A2H4Z9V2-F1
#
_entry.id   AF-A0A2H4Z9V2-F1
#
_cell.length_a   1.000
_cell.length_b   1.000
_cell.length_c   1.000
_cell.angle_alpha   90.00
_cell.angle_beta   90.00
_cell.angle_gamma   90.00
#
_symmetry.space_group_name_H-M   'P 1'
#
loop_
_entity.id
_entity.type
_entity.pdbx_description
1 polymer ?
#
loop_
_entity_poly.entity_id
_entity_poly.type
_entity_poly.pdbx_seq_one_letter_code
_entity_poly.pdbx_strand_id
1 'polypeptide(L)' 'TPRSVYKTVPDCEPCRPLQRSPIEGFYLAGDYTKQKYLASMEGAVLSGKFCAQAIVQDYDLLAARGEVIAEASL' A
#
# COMPACT_ATOMS: atom_id res chain seq x y z
N THR A 1 24.05 7.04 9.43
CA THR A 1 24.06 7.00 7.96
C THR A 1 22.69 7.42 7.43
N PRO A 2 22.61 8.15 6.30
CA PRO A 2 21.33 8.52 5.70
C PRO A 2 20.58 7.28 5.18
N ARG A 3 19.26 7.25 5.39
CA ARG A 3 18.35 6.18 4.96
C ARG A 3 17.39 6.73 3.88
N SER A 4 17.85 6.76 2.64
CA SER A 4 17.08 7.23 1.48
C SER A 4 16.22 6.08 0.93
N VAL A 5 16.40 5.67 -0.32
CA VAL A 5 15.77 4.49 -0.91
C VAL A 5 16.29 3.18 -0.27
N TYR A 6 15.48 2.12 -0.35
CA TYR A 6 15.91 0.80 0.12
C TYR A 6 17.08 0.27 -0.74
N LYS A 7 17.96 -0.52 -0.12
CA LYS A 7 19.08 -1.13 -0.83
C LYS A 7 18.59 -2.34 -1.62
N THR A 8 18.59 -2.26 -2.95
CA THR A 8 18.25 -3.35 -3.88
C THR A 8 19.36 -4.41 -3.94
N VAL A 9 19.45 -5.24 -2.90
CA VAL A 9 20.30 -6.46 -2.88
C VAL A 9 19.53 -7.66 -3.45
N PRO A 10 20.20 -8.76 -3.81
CA PRO A 10 19.52 -10.01 -4.17
C PRO A 10 18.47 -10.41 -3.13
N ASP A 11 17.41 -11.08 -3.58
CA ASP A 11 16.30 -11.58 -2.76
C ASP A 11 15.45 -10.53 -2.04
N CYS A 12 15.55 -9.24 -2.41
CA CYS A 12 14.64 -8.20 -1.90
C CYS A 12 13.23 -8.28 -2.50
N GLU A 13 13.07 -8.79 -3.72
CA GLU A 13 11.79 -8.75 -4.46
C GLU A 13 10.63 -9.53 -3.78
N PRO A 14 10.86 -10.70 -3.14
CA PRO A 14 9.86 -11.36 -2.30
C PRO A 14 9.44 -10.55 -1.07
N CYS A 15 10.32 -9.69 -0.54
CA CYS A 15 10.04 -8.88 0.65
C CYS A 15 9.22 -7.62 0.35
N ARG A 16 9.04 -7.26 -0.93
CA ARG A 16 8.29 -6.06 -1.32
C ARG A 16 6.79 -6.31 -1.13
N PRO A 17 6.10 -5.56 -0.24
CA PRO A 17 4.69 -5.79 0.03
C PRO A 17 3.82 -5.27 -1.12
N LEU A 18 2.67 -5.91 -1.35
CA LEU A 18 1.60 -5.35 -2.17
C LEU A 18 0.97 -4.13 -1.50
N GLN A 19 0.25 -3.31 -2.27
CA GLN A 19 -0.39 -2.09 -1.75
C GLN A 19 -1.54 -2.39 -0.78
N ARG A 20 -2.28 -3.49 -0.99
CA ARG A 20 -3.28 -4.01 -0.04
C ARG A 20 -2.59 -4.89 1.00
N SER A 21 -2.66 -4.50 2.26
CA SER A 21 -2.12 -5.29 3.36
C SER A 21 -3.13 -6.37 3.80
N PRO A 22 -2.72 -7.38 4.59
CA PRO A 22 -3.65 -8.34 5.19
C PRO A 22 -4.52 -7.72 6.30
N ILE A 23 -4.20 -6.50 6.76
CA ILE A 23 -4.98 -5.78 7.75
C ILE A 23 -6.00 -4.93 7.00
N GLU A 24 -7.28 -5.19 7.26
CA GLU A 24 -8.39 -4.48 6.63
C GLU A 24 -8.29 -2.97 6.88
N GLY A 25 -8.50 -2.17 5.82
CA GLY A 25 -8.41 -0.70 5.91
C GLY A 25 -6.98 -0.16 6.05
N PHE A 26 -5.95 -1.02 6.02
CA PHE A 26 -4.55 -0.60 6.06
C PHE A 26 -3.86 -0.88 4.72
N TYR A 27 -3.32 0.19 4.10
CA TYR A 27 -2.71 0.17 2.78
C TYR A 27 -1.31 0.78 2.81
N LEU A 28 -0.47 0.34 1.88
CA LEU A 28 0.92 0.79 1.76
C LEU A 28 1.17 1.43 0.39
N ALA A 29 1.89 2.55 0.39
CA ALA A 29 2.39 3.21 -0.81
C ALA A 29 3.84 3.64 -0.62
N GLY A 30 4.56 3.76 -1.74
CA GLY A 30 5.99 4.07 -1.79
C GLY A 30 6.74 3.20 -2.79
N ASP A 31 7.88 3.69 -3.25
CA ASP A 31 8.74 3.00 -4.23
C ASP A 31 9.19 1.59 -3.81
N TYR A 32 9.34 1.37 -2.50
CA TYR A 32 9.66 0.08 -1.88
C TYR A 32 8.56 -0.98 -2.03
N THR A 33 7.30 -0.58 -2.18
CA THR A 33 6.18 -1.52 -2.39
C THR A 33 6.30 -2.23 -3.74
N LYS A 34 5.57 -3.33 -3.93
CA LYS A 34 5.70 -4.20 -5.11
C LYS A 34 5.16 -3.52 -6.36
N GLN A 35 6.07 -3.19 -7.27
CA GLN A 35 5.81 -2.60 -8.58
C GLN A 35 7.06 -2.77 -9.48
N LYS A 36 6.90 -2.60 -10.80
CA LYS A 36 7.90 -2.98 -11.81
C LYS A 36 9.08 -2.00 -12.02
N TYR A 37 8.94 -0.74 -11.63
CA TYR A 37 9.92 0.35 -11.77
C TYR A 37 10.70 0.57 -10.47
N LEU A 38 11.71 -0.26 -10.16
CA LEU A 38 12.75 -0.12 -9.10
C LEU A 38 12.44 0.79 -7.88
N ALA A 39 13.45 1.38 -7.23
CA ALA A 39 13.25 2.44 -6.24
C ALA A 39 13.45 3.78 -6.96
N SER A 40 12.38 4.34 -7.53
CA SER A 40 12.44 5.57 -8.34
C SER A 40 11.20 6.44 -8.14
N MET A 41 11.25 7.65 -8.70
CA MET A 41 10.09 8.55 -8.74
C MET A 41 8.89 7.90 -9.45
N GLU A 42 9.12 7.21 -10.57
CA GLU A 42 8.10 6.47 -11.31
C GLU A 42 7.55 5.30 -10.48
N GLY A 43 8.41 4.61 -9.73
CA GLY A 43 8.00 3.57 -8.79
C GLY A 43 7.10 4.10 -7.68
N ALA A 44 7.44 5.27 -7.12
CA ALA A 44 6.62 5.94 -6.11
C ALA A 44 5.25 6.36 -6.66
N VAL A 45 5.21 6.97 -7.85
CA VAL A 45 3.96 7.38 -8.49
C VAL A 45 3.08 6.18 -8.85
N LEU A 46 3.68 5.13 -9.45
CA LEU A 46 2.94 3.92 -9.81
C LEU A 46 2.40 3.21 -8.58
N SER A 47 3.19 3.12 -7.51
CA SER A 47 2.75 2.59 -6.23
C SER A 47 1.53 3.33 -5.68
N GLY A 48 1.56 4.67 -5.71
CA GLY A 48 0.42 5.50 -5.31
C GLY A 48 -0.83 5.21 -6.13
N LYS A 49 -0.69 5.03 -7.45
CA LYS A 49 -1.80 4.65 -8.33
C LYS A 49 -2.40 3.29 -7.96
N PHE A 50 -1.56 2.28 -7.69
CA PHE A 50 -2.02 0.97 -7.24
C PHE A 50 -2.68 1.00 -5.86
N CYS A 51 -2.17 1.82 -4.94
CA CYS A 51 -2.77 2.01 -3.63
C CYS A 51 -4.18 2.62 -3.74
N ALA A 52 -4.32 3.71 -4.51
CA ALA A 52 -5.62 4.32 -4.78
C ALA A 52 -6.59 3.32 -5.45
N GLN A 53 -6.10 2.52 -6.40
CA GLN A 53 -6.90 1.48 -7.04
C GLN A 53 -7.36 0.41 -6.04
N ALA A 54 -6.50 -0.03 -5.12
CA ALA A 54 -6.87 -1.01 -4.10
C ALA A 54 -7.94 -0.46 -3.15
N ILE A 55 -7.83 0.80 -2.72
CA ILE A 55 -8.82 1.46 -1.87
C ILE A 55 -10.18 1.55 -2.57
N VAL A 56 -10.22 1.97 -3.84
CA VAL A 56 -11.49 2.08 -4.59
C VAL A 56 -12.11 0.70 -4.83
N GLN A 57 -11.32 -0.33 -5.06
CA GLN A 57 -11.81 -1.71 -5.20
C GLN A 57 -12.43 -2.25 -3.90
N ASP A 58 -11.94 -1.81 -2.75
CA ASP A 58 -12.41 -2.26 -1.44
C ASP A 58 -13.51 -1.33 -0.86
N TYR A 59 -14.00 -0.36 -1.65
CA TYR A 59 -14.90 0.70 -1.19
C TYR A 59 -16.10 0.20 -0.39
N ASP A 60 -16.83 -0.80 -0.92
CA ASP A 60 -18.05 -1.31 -0.28
C ASP A 60 -17.75 -1.92 1.10
N LEU A 61 -16.63 -2.64 1.22
CA LEU A 61 -16.16 -3.23 2.48
C LEU A 61 -15.74 -2.15 3.48
N LEU A 62 -15.04 -1.11 3.01
CA LEU A 62 -14.61 0.02 3.86
C LEU A 62 -15.80 0.86 4.34
N ALA A 63 -16.79 1.08 3.47
CA ALA A 63 -18.00 1.83 3.78
C ALA A 63 -18.82 1.11 4.86
N ALA A 64 -19.05 -0.21 4.69
CA ALA A 64 -19.77 -1.02 5.68
C ALA A 64 -19.09 -1.01 7.06
N ARG A 65 -17.76 -1.07 7.11
CA ARG A 65 -17.03 -0.94 8.39
C ARG A 65 -17.20 0.42 9.04
N GLY A 66 -17.26 1.49 8.25
CA GLY A 66 -17.51 2.84 8.76
C GLY A 66 -18.85 2.94 9.50
N GLU A 67 -19.89 2.30 8.97
CA GLU A 67 -21.21 2.22 9.60
C GLU A 67 -21.17 1.44 10.92
N VAL A 68 -20.50 0.29 10.96
CA VAL A 68 -20.35 -0.53 12.18
C VAL A 68 -19.61 0.22 13.28
N ILE A 69 -18.53 0.95 12.94
CA ILE A 69 -17.79 1.75 13.92
C ILE A 69 -18.65 2.90 14.43
N ALA A 70 -19.43 3.55 13.56
CA ALA A 70 -20.33 4.62 13.97
C ALA A 70 -21.44 4.11 14.90
N GLU A 71 -22.03 2.95 14.61
CA GLU A 71 -23.05 2.33 15.46
C GLU A 71 -22.49 1.87 16.82
N ALA A 72 -21.28 1.29 16.84
CA ALA A 72 -20.63 0.85 18.08
C ALA A 72 -20.12 2.01 18.96
N SER A 73 -20.10 3.24 18.44
CA SER A 73 -19.68 4.44 19.18
C SER A 73 -20.85 5.22 19.80
N LEU A 74 -22.09 4.75 19.62
CA LEU A 74 -23.33 5.26 20.23
C LEU A 74 -23.70 4.47 21.49
#